data_AF-A0A929KZ43-F1
#
_entry.id   AF-A0A929KZ43-F1
#
_cell.length_a   1.000
_cell.length_b   1.000
_cell.length_c   1.000
_cell.angle_alpha   90.00
_cell.angle_beta   90.00
_cell.angle_gamma   90.00
#
_symmetry.space_group_name_H-M   'P 1'
#
loop_
_entity.id
_entity.type
_entity.pdbx_description
1 polymer ?
#
loop_
_entity_poly.entity_id
_entity_poly.type
_entity_poly.pdbx_seq_one_letter_code
_entity_poly.pdbx_strand_id
1 'polypeptide(L)' 'MMTLDEFNTLSPEEKTSVAVNGNFIDVRLEKGLKVALYSHPDFYAEVFYDGDNNRITRCRAFTALSSLAAYVKLGQTNT' A
#
# COMPACT_ATOMS: atom_id res chain seq x y z
N MET A 1 13.11 12.94 5.35
CA MET A 1 11.82 12.82 4.63
C MET A 1 12.13 11.99 3.40
N MET A 2 11.44 10.88 3.16
CA MET A 2 11.73 9.99 2.03
C MET A 2 10.80 10.32 0.87
N THR A 3 11.35 10.45 -0.33
CA THR A 3 10.62 10.69 -1.57
C THR A 3 10.17 9.38 -2.23
N LEU A 4 9.24 9.48 -3.19
CA LEU A 4 8.81 8.34 -3.99
C LEU A 4 9.97 7.67 -4.74
N ASP A 5 10.89 8.46 -5.28
CA ASP A 5 12.01 7.96 -6.06
C ASP A 5 13.01 7.21 -5.18
N GLU A 6 13.36 7.77 -4.01
CA GLU A 6 14.18 7.07 -3.02
C GLU A 6 13.54 5.76 -2.59
N PHE A 7 12.25 5.76 -2.26
CA PHE A 7 11.50 4.54 -1.91
C PHE A 7 11.60 3.48 -3.02
N ASN A 8 11.50 3.89 -4.29
CA ASN A 8 11.54 2.96 -5.42
C ASN A 8 12.91 2.30 -5.62
N THR A 9 14.00 2.90 -5.12
CA THR A 9 15.36 2.33 -5.17
C THR A 9 15.64 1.29 -4.10
N LEU A 10 14.81 1.21 -3.04
CA LEU A 10 14.97 0.26 -1.95
C LEU A 10 14.79 -1.20 -2.38
N SER A 11 15.42 -2.12 -1.65
CA SER A 11 15.14 -3.55 -1.76
C SER A 11 13.70 -3.88 -1.33
N PRO A 12 13.14 -5.03 -1.74
CA PRO A 12 11.77 -5.42 -1.35
C PRO A 12 11.55 -5.47 0.18
N GLU A 13 12.56 -5.90 0.94
CA GLU A 13 12.50 -5.96 2.40
C GLU A 13 12.48 -4.56 3.02
N GLU A 14 13.35 -3.67 2.57
CA GLU A 14 13.39 -2.27 3.00
C GLU A 14 12.11 -1.53 2.63
N LYS A 15 11.60 -1.73 1.41
CA LYS A 15 10.30 -1.16 0.97
C LYS A 15 9.18 -1.54 1.91
N THR A 16 9.15 -2.80 2.33
CA THR A 16 8.13 -3.29 3.24
C THR A 16 8.24 -2.61 4.60
N SER A 17 9.44 -2.56 5.17
CA SER A 17 9.71 -1.89 6.45
C SER A 17 9.34 -0.40 6.41
N VAL A 18 9.73 0.30 5.34
CA VAL A 18 9.39 1.72 5.18
C VAL A 18 7.90 1.92 4.95
N ALA A 19 7.26 1.11 4.10
CA ALA A 19 5.83 1.25 3.79
C ALA A 19 4.98 1.18 5.07
N VAL A 20 5.22 0.19 5.93
CA VAL A 20 4.45 -0.02 7.17
C VAL A 20 4.74 1.02 8.26
N ASN A 21 5.83 1.77 8.16
CA ASN A 21 6.12 2.90 9.06
C ASN A 21 5.30 4.17 8.72
N GLY A 22 4.51 4.15 7.64
CA GLY A 22 3.55 5.22 7.33
C GLY A 22 2.28 5.14 8.17
N ASN A 23 1.40 6.12 8.02
CA ASN A 23 0.09 6.06 8.66
C ASN A 23 -0.83 5.12 7.88
N PHE A 24 -1.35 4.09 8.53
CA PHE A 24 -2.32 3.18 7.94
C PHE A 24 -3.61 3.92 7.56
N ILE A 25 -4.12 3.65 6.36
CA ILE A 25 -5.36 4.25 5.85
C ILE A 25 -6.46 3.20 5.78
N ASP A 26 -6.25 2.15 4.99
CA ASP A 26 -7.28 1.15 4.71
C ASP A 26 -6.69 -0.12 4.08
N VAL A 27 -7.50 -1.17 3.97
CA VAL A 27 -7.19 -2.42 3.26
C VAL A 27 -8.23 -2.68 2.18
N ARG A 28 -7.76 -3.11 1.02
CA ARG A 28 -8.62 -3.66 -0.04
C ARG A 28 -8.24 -5.08 -0.40
N LEU A 29 -9.19 -5.81 -0.99
CA LEU A 29 -8.92 -7.10 -1.61
C LEU A 29 -8.66 -6.91 -3.10
N GLU A 30 -7.56 -7.46 -3.59
CA GLU A 30 -7.22 -7.50 -5.02
C GLU A 30 -6.77 -8.89 -5.41
N LYS A 31 -7.57 -9.59 -6.24
CA LYS A 31 -7.19 -10.90 -6.80
C LYS A 31 -6.73 -11.92 -5.73
N GLY A 32 -7.41 -11.94 -4.57
CA GLY A 32 -7.06 -12.81 -3.44
C GLY A 32 -5.99 -12.26 -2.49
N LEU A 33 -5.33 -11.15 -2.84
CA LEU A 33 -4.36 -10.49 -1.97
C LEU A 33 -5.04 -9.44 -1.10
N LYS A 34 -4.59 -9.33 0.15
CA LYS A 34 -4.89 -8.17 1.01
C LYS A 34 -3.89 -7.08 0.68
N VAL A 35 -4.37 -5.91 0.29
CA VAL A 35 -3.54 -4.76 -0.06
C VAL A 35 -3.77 -3.68 0.98
N ALA A 36 -2.76 -3.47 1.84
CA ALA A 36 -2.79 -2.44 2.87
C ALA A 36 -2.21 -1.14 2.34
N LEU A 37 -2.91 -0.04 2.57
CA LEU A 37 -2.51 1.30 2.14
C LEU A 37 -2.00 2.12 3.33
N TYR A 38 -0.86 2.77 3.13
CA TYR A 38 -0.23 3.66 4.09
C TYR A 38 0.03 5.02 3.44
N SER A 39 -0.24 6.11 4.14
CA SER A 39 0.22 7.46 3.75
C SER A 39 1.56 7.77 4.39
N HIS A 40 2.47 8.25 3.55
CA HIS A 40 3.69 8.97 3.92
C HIS A 40 3.49 10.46 3.59
N PRO A 41 4.34 11.36 4.10
CA PRO A 41 4.19 12.80 3.84
C PRO A 41 4.11 13.17 2.35
N ASP A 42 4.89 12.50 1.49
CA ASP A 42 5.03 12.85 0.07
C ASP A 42 4.43 11.81 -0.89
N PHE A 43 3.98 10.66 -0.39
CA PHE A 43 3.47 9.57 -1.23
C PHE A 43 2.60 8.58 -0.45
N TYR A 44 1.97 7.65 -1.18
CA TYR A 44 1.24 6.52 -0.61
C TYR A 44 1.95 5.22 -0.93
N ALA A 45 1.92 4.26 0.00
CA ALA A 45 2.50 2.94 -0.16
C ALA A 45 1.45 1.86 -0.02
N GLU A 46 1.44 0.91 -0.95
CA GLU A 46 0.66 -0.32 -0.91
C GLU A 46 1.56 -1.50 -0.57
N VAL A 47 1.14 -2.30 0.40
CA VAL A 47 1.77 -3.57 0.76
C VAL A 47 0.82 -4.70 0.35
N PHE A 48 1.26 -5.55 -0.58
CA PHE A 48 0.47 -6.67 -1.09
C PHE A 48 0.81 -7.94 -0.32
N TYR A 49 -0.15 -8.43 0.46
CA TYR A 49 -0.01 -9.59 1.31
C TYR A 49 -0.83 -10.77 0.78
N ASP A 50 -0.15 -11.90 0.59
CA ASP A 50 -0.73 -13.19 0.28
C ASP A 50 -1.01 -13.94 1.59
N GLY A 51 -2.29 -14.06 1.92
CA GLY A 51 -2.74 -14.72 3.15
C GLY A 51 -2.61 -16.23 3.11
N ASP A 52 -2.68 -16.84 1.92
CA ASP A 52 -2.63 -18.30 1.76
C ASP A 52 -1.19 -18.80 1.96
N ASN A 53 -0.21 -18.02 1.53
CA ASN A 53 1.21 -18.32 1.69
C ASN A 53 1.89 -17.56 2.85
N ASN A 54 1.13 -16.77 3.61
CA ASN A 54 1.61 -15.96 4.73
C ASN A 54 2.86 -15.11 4.39
N ARG A 55 2.83 -14.40 3.25
CA ARG A 55 3.97 -13.60 2.79
C ARG A 55 3.57 -12.31 2.10
N ILE A 56 4.45 -11.32 2.21
CA ILE A 56 4.36 -10.09 1.41
C ILE A 56 4.94 -10.39 0.03
N THR A 57 4.17 -10.10 -1.01
CA THR A 57 4.51 -10.41 -2.40
C THR A 57 5.16 -9.23 -3.11
N ARG A 58 4.75 -8.00 -2.78
CA ARG A 58 5.34 -6.77 -3.30
C ARG A 58 4.91 -5.55 -2.50
N CYS A 59 5.67 -4.47 -2.69
CA CYS A 59 5.27 -3.12 -2.30
C CYS A 59 5.24 -2.22 -3.54
N ARG A 60 4.29 -1.29 -3.60
CA ARG A 60 4.18 -0.26 -4.64
C ARG A 60 3.98 1.09 -3.97
N ALA A 61 4.56 2.14 -4.52
CA ALA A 61 4.29 3.51 -4.08
C ALA A 61 3.73 4.37 -5.23
N PHE A 62 2.94 5.38 -4.90
CA PHE A 62 2.36 6.33 -5.85
C PHE A 62 2.00 7.66 -5.20
N THR A 63 1.79 8.69 -6.01
CA THR A 63 1.31 10.02 -5.58
C THR A 63 -0.06 10.40 -6.16
N ALA A 64 -0.47 9.74 -7.24
CA ALA A 64 -1.73 10.06 -7.93
C ALA A 64 -2.95 9.72 -7.05
N LEU A 65 -3.77 10.72 -6.74
CA LEU A 65 -5.00 10.55 -5.96
C LEU A 65 -6.03 9.64 -6.64
N SER A 66 -5.99 9.52 -7.97
CA SER A 66 -6.83 8.58 -8.72
C SER A 66 -6.62 7.12 -8.29
N SER A 67 -5.42 6.77 -7.82
CA SER A 67 -5.11 5.44 -7.28
C SER A 67 -5.83 5.16 -5.95
N LEU A 68 -6.23 6.20 -5.20
CA LEU A 68 -7.00 6.05 -3.95
C LEU A 68 -8.46 5.66 -4.21
N ALA A 69 -8.97 5.85 -5.44
CA ALA A 69 -10.34 5.48 -5.79
C ALA A 69 -10.63 3.98 -5.57
N ALA A 70 -9.60 3.13 -5.58
CA ALA A 70 -9.71 1.71 -5.26
C ALA A 70 -10.06 1.42 -3.79
N TYR A 71 -9.82 2.37 -2.89
CA TYR A 71 -10.08 2.26 -1.45
C TYR A 71 -11.39 2.95 -1.05
N VAL A 72 -11.72 4.08 -1.71
CA VAL A 72 -12.98 4.81 -1.44
C VAL A 72 -14.22 3.95 -1.73
N LYS A 73 -14.17 3.05 -2.73
CA LYS A 73 -15.32 2.20 -3.10
C LYS A 73 -15.65 1.11 -2.07
N LEU A 74 -14.75 0.79 -1.15
CA LEU A 74 -15.00 -0.21 -0.10
C LEU A 74 -15.64 0.39 1.15
N GLY A 75 -15.63 1.72 1.30
CA GLY A 75 -16.34 2.43 2.36
C GLY A 75 -17.85 2.61 2.12
N GLN A 76 -18.39 2.14 0.99
CA GLN A 76 -19.83 2.11 0.74
C GLN A 76 -20.34 0.68 0.85
N THR A 77 -20.45 0.19 2.08
CA THR A 77 -21.36 -0.91 2.39
C THR A 77 -22.77 -0.44 2.03
N ASN A 78 -23.39 -1.14 1.08
CA ASN A 78 -24.78 -0.98 0.69
C ASN A 78 -25.67 -0.79 1.93
N THR A 79 -26.39 0.33 1.99
CA THR A 79 -27.57 0.51 2.84
C THR A 79 -28.80 0.17 2.01
#